data_AF-A0A259RI73-F1
#
_entry.id   AF-A0A259RI73-F1
#
_cell.length_a   1.000
_cell.length_b   1.000
_cell.length_c   1.000
_cell.angle_alpha   90.00
_cell.angle_beta   90.00
_cell.angle_gamma   90.00
#
_symmetry.space_group_name_H-M   'P 1'
#
loop_
_entity.id
_entity.type
_entity.pdbx_description
1 polymer ?
#
loop_
_entity_poly.entity_id
_entity_poly.type
_entity_poly.pdbx_seq_one_letter_code
_entity_poly.pdbx_strand_id
1 'polypeptide(L)'
;MSAVPTPSPPRLLYDAVSELRRAALAYEQAHQDRIDALPPQRRASARNLLHYIAVRQADLRPLQTQLAQIGLSSLGMLETHVLAALDAVLDRLEDLLGHARSQRP
;
A
#
# COMPACT_ATOMS: atom_id res chain seq x y z
N MET A 1 22.05 14.05 -18.90
CA MET A 1 22.18 13.53 -17.53
C MET A 1 20.92 13.90 -16.77
N SER A 2 19.90 13.03 -16.76
CA SER A 2 18.72 13.28 -15.91
C SER A 2 19.15 13.07 -14.47
N ALA A 3 19.03 14.12 -13.65
CA ALA A 3 19.13 14.00 -12.21
C ALA A 3 18.11 12.96 -11.77
N VAL A 4 18.58 11.85 -11.19
CA VAL A 4 17.68 10.93 -10.50
C VAL A 4 17.04 11.75 -9.38
N PRO A 5 15.71 11.95 -9.37
CA PRO A 5 15.08 12.71 -8.31
C PRO A 5 15.42 12.04 -6.99
N THR A 6 15.88 12.84 -6.03
CA THR A 6 16.19 12.37 -4.67
C THR A 6 14.97 11.63 -4.13
N PRO A 7 15.13 10.40 -3.60
CA PRO A 7 14.00 9.67 -3.04
C PRO A 7 13.41 10.48 -1.88
N SER A 8 12.08 10.55 -1.85
CA SER A 8 11.32 11.18 -0.79
C SER A 8 11.69 10.58 0.57
N PRO A 9 11.66 11.36 1.67
CA PRO A 9 11.87 10.83 3.00
C PRO A 9 10.96 9.62 3.27
N PRO A 10 11.44 8.54 3.90
CA PRO A 10 10.65 7.33 4.17
C PRO A 10 9.31 7.60 4.87
N ARG A 11 9.21 8.69 5.64
CA ARG A 11 7.98 9.10 6.33
C ARG A 11 6.87 9.48 5.35
N LEU A 12 7.19 10.22 4.29
CA LEU A 12 6.20 10.60 3.28
C LEU A 12 5.70 9.39 2.50
N LEU A 13 6.58 8.42 2.25
CA LEU A 13 6.20 7.15 1.62
C LEU A 13 5.30 6.32 2.54
N TYR A 14 5.61 6.28 3.84
CA TYR A 14 4.78 5.60 4.84
C TYR A 14 3.39 6.21 4.92
N ASP A 15 3.29 7.54 4.97
CA ASP A 15 2.02 8.26 5.03
C ASP A 15 1.17 7.98 3.77
N ALA A 16 1.80 7.97 2.59
CA ALA A 16 1.12 7.68 1.33
C ALA A 16 0.60 6.23 1.24
N VAL A 17 1.42 5.24 1.64
CA VAL A 17 0.98 3.83 1.66
C VAL A 17 -0.11 3.61 2.71
N SER A 18 -0.03 4.30 3.85
CA SER A 18 -1.03 4.25 4.92
C SER A 18 -2.37 4.80 4.45
N GLU A 19 -2.38 5.85 3.62
CA GLU A 19 -3.61 6.38 3.00
C GLU A 19 -4.24 5.36 2.05
N LEU A 20 -3.44 4.68 1.20
CA LEU A 20 -3.95 3.63 0.33
C LEU A 20 -4.59 2.48 1.12
N ARG A 21 -3.94 2.08 2.23
CA ARG A 21 -4.48 1.05 3.13
C ARG A 21 -5.81 1.48 3.77
N ARG A 22 -5.89 2.73 4.27
CA ARG A 22 -7.12 3.29 4.83
C ARG A 22 -8.24 3.36 3.79
N ALA A 23 -7.93 3.81 2.58
CA ALA A 23 -8.88 3.86 1.48
C ALA A 23 -9.42 2.46 1.12
N ALA A 24 -8.55 1.44 1.06
CA ALA A 24 -8.96 0.05 0.81
C ALA A 24 -9.93 -0.48 1.87
N LEU A 25 -9.61 -0.29 3.16
CA LEU A 25 -10.47 -0.73 4.27
C LEU A 25 -11.80 0.03 4.32
N ALA A 26 -11.77 1.34 4.10
CA ALA A 26 -12.98 2.16 4.05
C ALA A 26 -13.90 1.71 2.90
N TYR A 27 -13.33 1.36 1.74
CA TYR A 27 -14.09 0.90 0.59
C TYR A 27 -14.69 -0.50 0.81
N GLU A 28 -13.97 -1.42 1.48
CA GLU A 28 -14.53 -2.69 1.94
C GLU A 28 -15.73 -2.45 2.86
N GLN A 29 -15.54 -1.63 3.89
CA GLN A 29 -16.56 -1.35 4.90
C GLN A 29 -17.84 -0.74 4.29
N ALA A 30 -17.68 0.17 3.32
CA ALA A 30 -18.80 0.77 2.60
C ALA A 30 -19.61 -0.24 1.75
N HIS A 31 -19.04 -1.43 1.48
CA HIS A 31 -19.66 -2.49 0.68
C HIS A 31 -19.96 -3.75 1.51
N GLN A 32 -19.89 -3.67 2.83
CA GLN A 32 -20.01 -4.81 3.74
C GLN A 32 -21.30 -5.61 3.52
N ASP A 33 -22.45 -4.93 3.36
CA ASP A 33 -23.74 -5.60 3.10
C ASP A 33 -23.72 -6.46 1.82
N ARG A 34 -23.04 -5.97 0.77
CA ARG A 34 -22.89 -6.69 -0.51
C ARG A 34 -21.96 -7.88 -0.36
N ILE A 35 -20.93 -7.78 0.48
CA ILE A 35 -20.03 -8.89 0.79
C ILE A 35 -20.79 -9.98 1.58
N ASP A 36 -21.59 -9.58 2.56
CA ASP A 36 -22.32 -10.51 3.42
C ASP A 36 -23.43 -11.27 2.67
N ALA A 37 -24.00 -10.66 1.63
CA ALA A 37 -24.94 -11.32 0.72
C ALA A 37 -24.30 -12.41 -0.17
N LEU A 38 -22.96 -12.48 -0.28
CA LEU A 38 -22.27 -13.51 -1.06
C LEU A 38 -22.09 -14.81 -0.25
N PRO A 39 -22.03 -15.99 -0.94
CA PRO A 39 -21.62 -17.24 -0.31
C PRO A 39 -20.26 -17.11 0.38
N PRO A 40 -20.05 -17.74 1.55
CA PRO A 40 -18.82 -17.61 2.34
C PRO A 40 -17.52 -17.81 1.54
N GLN A 41 -17.52 -18.75 0.59
CA GLN A 41 -16.37 -19.08 -0.25
C GLN A 41 -15.95 -17.94 -1.19
N ARG A 42 -16.86 -17.01 -1.51
CA ARG A 42 -16.60 -15.87 -2.43
C ARG A 42 -16.24 -14.57 -1.70
N ARG A 43 -16.46 -14.49 -0.38
CA ARG A 43 -16.27 -13.24 0.39
C ARG A 43 -14.82 -12.77 0.39
N ALA A 44 -13.85 -13.69 0.52
CA ALA A 44 -12.42 -13.35 0.52
C ALA A 44 -11.98 -12.70 -0.80
N SER A 45 -12.34 -13.31 -1.94
CA SER A 45 -12.02 -12.75 -3.26
C SER A 45 -12.75 -11.42 -3.52
N ALA A 46 -14.00 -11.28 -3.04
CA ALA A 46 -14.75 -10.03 -3.15
C ALA A 46 -14.09 -8.88 -2.37
N ARG A 47 -13.61 -9.15 -1.15
CA ARG A 47 -12.82 -8.18 -0.36
C ARG A 47 -11.58 -7.74 -1.10
N ASN A 48 -10.77 -8.69 -1.57
CA ASN A 48 -9.54 -8.38 -2.31
C ASN A 48 -9.82 -7.55 -3.57
N LEU A 49 -10.91 -7.86 -4.30
CA LEU A 49 -11.33 -7.07 -5.45
C LEU A 49 -11.69 -5.63 -5.06
N LEU A 50 -12.43 -5.42 -3.96
CA LEU A 50 -12.77 -4.09 -3.46
C LEU A 50 -11.52 -3.31 -3.04
N HIS A 51 -10.59 -3.96 -2.34
CA HIS A 51 -9.29 -3.37 -1.99
C HIS A 51 -8.52 -2.95 -3.25
N TYR A 52 -8.49 -3.81 -4.27
CA TYR A 52 -7.79 -3.55 -5.52
C TYR A 52 -8.39 -2.35 -6.25
N ILE A 53 -9.72 -2.29 -6.34
CA ILE A 53 -10.45 -1.16 -6.94
C ILE A 53 -10.12 0.14 -6.21
N ALA A 54 -10.16 0.16 -4.88
CA ALA A 54 -9.83 1.35 -4.10
C ALA A 54 -8.39 1.83 -4.35
N VAL A 55 -7.41 0.91 -4.34
CA VAL A 55 -6.00 1.24 -4.58
C VAL A 55 -5.76 1.76 -6.00
N ARG A 56 -6.47 1.23 -7.01
CA ARG A 56 -6.31 1.62 -8.42
C ARG A 56 -7.00 2.94 -8.79
N GLN A 57 -7.77 3.54 -7.88
CA GLN A 57 -8.29 4.90 -8.05
C GLN A 57 -7.21 5.98 -7.89
N ALA A 58 -6.07 5.64 -7.25
CA ALA A 58 -4.93 6.54 -7.10
C ALA A 58 -3.91 6.37 -8.24
N ASP A 59 -3.21 7.44 -8.62
CA ASP A 59 -2.05 7.33 -9.50
C ASP A 59 -0.84 6.79 -8.70
N LEU A 60 -0.60 5.49 -8.84
CA LEU A 60 0.47 4.80 -8.11
C LEU A 60 1.86 4.99 -8.73
N ARG A 61 1.97 5.49 -9.97
CA ARG A 61 3.27 5.55 -10.67
C ARG A 61 4.33 6.38 -9.93
N PRO A 62 4.01 7.55 -9.36
CA PRO A 62 4.98 8.31 -8.57
C PRO A 62 5.42 7.54 -7.32
N LEU A 63 4.46 6.98 -6.57
CA LEU A 63 4.75 6.22 -5.35
C LEU A 63 5.59 4.97 -5.64
N GLN A 64 5.25 4.21 -6.67
CA GLN A 64 6.01 3.03 -7.11
C GLN A 64 7.44 3.38 -7.50
N THR A 65 7.63 4.49 -8.21
CA THR A 65 8.97 4.97 -8.59
C THR A 65 9.80 5.28 -7.34
N GLN A 66 9.21 5.98 -6.37
CA GLN A 66 9.90 6.36 -5.13
C GLN A 66 10.22 5.13 -4.25
N LEU A 67 9.29 4.18 -4.12
CA LEU A 67 9.52 2.93 -3.38
C LEU A 67 10.63 2.08 -4.04
N ALA A 68 10.65 1.99 -5.37
CA ALA A 68 11.69 1.27 -6.10
C ALA A 68 13.09 1.89 -5.91
N GLN A 69 13.19 3.23 -5.82
CA GLN A 69 14.45 3.92 -5.58
C GLN A 69 15.10 3.58 -4.23
N ILE A 70 14.32 3.16 -3.24
CA ILE A 70 14.81 2.72 -1.92
C ILE A 70 14.83 1.19 -1.76
N GLY A 71 14.72 0.45 -2.87
CA GLY A 71 14.77 -1.02 -2.87
C GLY A 71 13.47 -1.72 -2.46
N LEU A 72 12.37 -0.98 -2.27
CA LEU A 72 11.05 -1.52 -1.95
C LEU A 72 10.24 -1.75 -3.23
N SER A 73 10.69 -2.69 -4.04
CA SER A 73 10.06 -3.03 -5.32
C SER A 73 8.96 -4.09 -5.15
N SER A 74 7.78 -3.76 -4.62
CA SER A 74 6.66 -4.74 -4.65
C SER A 74 5.26 -4.17 -4.36
N LEU A 75 4.73 -3.37 -5.29
CA LEU A 75 3.27 -3.37 -5.51
C LEU A 75 2.85 -4.36 -6.62
N GLY A 76 3.79 -5.17 -7.12
CA GLY A 76 3.56 -6.12 -8.22
C GLY A 76 2.62 -7.29 -7.88
N MET A 77 2.35 -7.53 -6.59
CA MET A 77 1.43 -8.58 -6.10
C MET A 77 0.08 -8.03 -5.64
N LEU A 78 -0.22 -6.74 -5.91
CA LEU A 78 -1.49 -6.13 -5.54
C LEU A 78 -2.69 -6.89 -6.11
N GLU A 79 -2.56 -7.61 -7.22
CA GLU A 79 -3.69 -8.30 -7.84
C GLU A 79 -4.21 -9.45 -6.97
N THR A 80 -3.34 -10.17 -6.25
CA THR A 80 -3.72 -11.37 -5.50
C THR A 80 -4.03 -11.08 -4.03
N HIS A 81 -3.25 -10.20 -3.39
CA HIS A 81 -3.38 -9.91 -1.95
C HIS A 81 -3.06 -8.43 -1.65
N VAL A 82 -4.02 -7.54 -1.92
CA VAL A 82 -3.83 -6.08 -1.83
C VAL A 82 -3.37 -5.63 -0.45
N LEU A 83 -4.14 -5.94 0.61
CA LEU A 83 -3.80 -5.48 1.96
C LEU A 83 -2.47 -6.04 2.44
N ALA A 84 -2.20 -7.33 2.19
CA ALA A 84 -0.93 -7.94 2.60
C ALA A 84 0.27 -7.28 1.92
N ALA A 85 0.14 -6.88 0.64
CA ALA A 85 1.19 -6.14 -0.05
C ALA A 85 1.41 -4.74 0.55
N LEU A 86 0.32 -4.03 0.89
CA LEU A 86 0.41 -2.72 1.55
C LEU A 86 1.04 -2.84 2.95
N ASP A 87 0.60 -3.80 3.75
CA ASP A 87 1.13 -4.06 5.10
C ASP A 87 2.63 -4.38 5.06
N ALA A 88 3.07 -5.25 4.14
CA ALA A 88 4.48 -5.58 3.98
C ALA A 88 5.35 -4.37 3.61
N VAL A 89 4.83 -3.43 2.82
CA VAL A 89 5.54 -2.18 2.50
C VAL A 89 5.60 -1.25 3.72
N LEU A 90 4.50 -1.16 4.48
CA LEU A 90 4.47 -0.36 5.72
C LEU A 90 5.49 -0.86 6.74
N ASP A 91 5.54 -2.17 6.99
CA ASP A 91 6.51 -2.77 7.93
C ASP A 91 7.96 -2.39 7.56
N ARG A 92 8.30 -2.45 6.26
CA ARG A 92 9.65 -2.09 5.78
C ARG A 92 9.95 -0.60 5.92
N LEU A 93 8.95 0.25 5.72
CA LEU A 93 9.10 1.69 5.92
C LEU A 93 9.23 2.03 7.41
N GLU A 94 8.53 1.33 8.30
CA GLU A 94 8.69 1.47 9.75
C GLU A 94 10.09 1.09 10.21
N ASP A 95 10.64 -0.02 9.71
CA ASP A 95 12.02 -0.42 9.98
C ASP A 95 12.99 0.72 9.61
N LEU A 96 12.88 1.27 8.40
CA LEU A 96 13.73 2.38 7.94
C LEU A 96 13.60 3.63 8.83
N LEU A 97 12.38 3.96 9.27
CA LEU A 97 12.12 5.08 10.18
C LEU A 97 12.65 4.84 11.61
N GLY A 98 12.69 3.59 12.07
CA GLY A 98 13.31 3.17 13.32
C GLY A 98 14.83 3.30 13.29
N HIS A 99 15.47 2.87 12.20
CA HIS A 99 16.92 3.02 12.00
C HIS A 99 17.33 4.50 11.90
N ALA A 100 16.55 5.33 11.20
CA ALA A 100 16.83 6.76 11.09
C ALA A 100 16.74 7.51 12.43
N ARG A 101 15.86 7.08 13.35
CA ARG A 101 15.78 7.65 14.71
C ARG A 101 16.95 7.24 15.60
N SER A 102 17.47 6.02 15.40
CA SER A 102 18.57 5.47 16.21
C SER A 102 19.95 6.00 15.80
N GLN A 103 20.09 6.58 14.61
CA GLN A 103 21.34 7.14 14.08
C GLN A 103 21.52 8.65 14.35
N ARG A 104 20.67 9.29 15.17
CA ARG A 104 20.94 10.67 15.62
C ARG A 104 21.93 10.66 16.79
N PRO A 105 23.06 11.38 16.71
CA PRO A 105 23.98 11.56 17.83
C PRO A 105 23.36 12.39 18.96
#